data_AF-A0A9X0I0Z7-F1
#
_entry.id   AF-A0A9X0I0Z7-F1
#
_cell.length_a   1.000
_cell.length_b   1.000
_cell.length_c   1.000
_cell.angle_alpha   90.00
_cell.angle_beta   90.00
_cell.angle_gamma   90.00
#
_symmetry.space_group_name_H-M   'P 1'
#
loop_
_entity.id
_entity.type
_entity.pdbx_description
1 polymer ?
#
loop_
_entity_poly.entity_id
_entity_poly.type
_entity_poly.pdbx_seq_one_letter_code
_entity_poly.pdbx_strand_id
1 'polypeptide(L)'
;MSSERNPQPRDEKVPAVDANQTMARRFVQQRLAELPHRPEEAEARLRGLLAIYEELNARGHPEPMVLLAGVLGIPVDVLIRHLRAAQR
;
A
#
# COMPACT_ATOMS: atom_id res chain seq x y z
N MET A 1 2.02 -50.93 -22.83
CA MET A 1 2.81 -50.66 -21.62
C MET A 1 2.46 -49.25 -21.17
N SER A 2 1.96 -49.16 -19.94
CA SER A 2 1.71 -47.92 -19.20
C SER A 2 3.02 -47.18 -18.93
N SER A 3 2.93 -45.86 -18.78
CA SER A 3 3.76 -44.95 -17.97
C SER A 3 3.94 -43.64 -18.74
N GLU A 4 3.72 -42.47 -18.20
CA GLU A 4 3.11 -42.03 -16.96
C GLU A 4 2.83 -40.55 -17.20
N ARG A 5 1.66 -40.07 -16.77
CA ARG A 5 1.44 -38.64 -16.64
C ARG A 5 2.51 -38.11 -15.70
N ASN A 6 3.40 -37.27 -16.19
CA ASN A 6 4.18 -36.39 -15.33
C ASN A 6 3.48 -35.01 -15.33
N PRO A 7 2.53 -34.73 -14.42
CA PRO A 7 2.20 -33.35 -14.12
C PRO A 7 3.36 -32.83 -13.27
N GLN A 8 4.38 -32.25 -13.91
CA GLN A 8 5.33 -31.45 -13.14
C GLN A 8 4.54 -30.38 -12.38
N PRO A 9 4.75 -30.25 -11.06
CA PRO A 9 4.11 -29.21 -10.29
C PRO A 9 4.54 -27.89 -10.91
N ARG A 10 3.57 -27.08 -11.34
CA ARG A 10 3.83 -25.68 -11.58
C ARG A 10 4.34 -25.15 -10.25
N ASP A 11 5.64 -24.96 -10.14
CA ASP A 11 6.24 -24.02 -9.20
C ASP A 11 5.61 -22.68 -9.55
N GLU A 12 4.41 -22.47 -9.01
CA GLU A 12 3.74 -21.20 -8.91
C GLU A 12 4.59 -20.41 -7.93
N LYS A 13 5.74 -19.91 -8.44
CA LYS A 13 6.40 -18.74 -7.90
C LYS A 13 5.35 -17.65 -7.99
N VAL A 14 4.46 -17.58 -6.99
CA VAL A 14 3.78 -16.35 -6.65
C VAL A 14 4.92 -15.33 -6.60
N PRO A 15 4.98 -14.36 -7.53
CA PRO A 15 6.12 -13.47 -7.63
C PRO A 15 6.38 -12.90 -6.24
N ALA A 16 7.61 -12.97 -5.73
CA ALA A 16 7.93 -12.39 -4.41
C ALA A 16 7.52 -10.90 -4.34
N VAL A 17 7.39 -10.26 -5.51
CA VAL A 17 6.81 -8.93 -5.73
C VAL A 17 5.36 -8.84 -5.25
N ASP A 18 4.51 -9.83 -5.55
CA ASP A 18 3.09 -9.86 -5.16
C ASP A 18 2.92 -10.05 -3.66
N ALA A 19 3.78 -10.87 -3.04
CA ALA A 19 3.80 -11.06 -1.58
C ALA A 19 4.19 -9.76 -0.87
N ASN A 20 5.22 -9.06 -1.36
CA ASN A 20 5.68 -7.79 -0.80
C ASN A 20 4.61 -6.69 -0.96
N GLN A 21 3.99 -6.60 -2.15
CA GLN A 21 2.90 -5.66 -2.40
C GLN A 21 1.67 -5.96 -1.52
N THR A 22 1.36 -7.23 -1.29
CA THR A 22 0.28 -7.65 -0.38
C THR A 22 0.56 -7.25 1.06
N MET A 23 1.80 -7.45 1.55
CA MET A 23 2.19 -7.04 2.89
C MET A 23 2.15 -5.52 3.05
N ALA A 24 2.70 -4.77 2.09
CA ALA A 24 2.68 -3.32 2.10
C ALA A 24 1.24 -2.77 2.08
N ARG A 25 0.36 -3.38 1.27
CA ARG A 25 -1.06 -3.02 1.24
C ARG A 25 -1.75 -3.25 2.59
N ARG A 26 -1.55 -4.41 3.21
CA ARG A 26 -2.11 -4.73 4.54
C ARG A 26 -1.60 -3.76 5.60
N PHE A 27 -0.31 -3.45 5.57
CA PHE A 27 0.30 -2.47 6.46
C PHE A 27 -0.39 -1.10 6.32
N VAL A 28 -0.54 -0.59 5.09
CA VAL A 28 -1.24 0.70 4.86
C VAL A 28 -2.68 0.64 5.34
N GLN A 29 -3.42 -0.44 5.07
CA GLN A 29 -4.80 -0.61 5.53
C GLN A 29 -4.93 -0.57 7.05
N GLN A 30 -4.02 -1.23 7.78
CA GLN A 30 -4.00 -1.21 9.24
C GLN A 30 -3.76 0.21 9.77
N ARG A 31 -2.76 0.91 9.22
CA ARG A 31 -2.44 2.28 9.64
C ARG A 31 -3.55 3.27 9.31
N LEU A 32 -4.23 3.11 8.18
CA LEU A 32 -5.40 3.91 7.83
C LEU A 32 -6.58 3.68 8.77
N ALA A 33 -6.79 2.46 9.26
CA ALA A 33 -7.84 2.15 10.22
C ALA A 33 -7.61 2.82 11.59
N GLU A 34 -6.36 3.08 11.94
CA GLU A 34 -5.96 3.83 13.14
C GLU A 34 -6.13 5.34 12.98
N LEU A 35 -6.31 5.85 11.74
CA LEU A 35 -6.47 7.27 11.52
C LEU A 35 -7.86 7.75 11.93
N PRO A 36 -7.95 9.00 12.43
CA PRO A 36 -9.22 9.63 12.69
C PRO A 36 -10.06 9.75 11.40
N HIS A 37 -11.33 9.41 11.50
CA HIS A 37 -12.29 9.45 10.38
C HIS A 37 -13.26 10.62 10.47
N ARG A 38 -13.21 11.40 11.56
CA ARG A 38 -14.10 12.53 11.76
C ARG A 38 -13.63 13.77 10.98
N PRO A 39 -14.56 14.57 10.44
CA PRO A 39 -14.21 15.75 9.66
C PRO A 39 -13.49 16.81 10.50
N GLU A 40 -13.77 16.92 11.80
CA GLU A 40 -13.06 17.86 12.69
C GLU A 40 -11.57 17.51 12.87
N GLU A 41 -11.21 16.25 12.60
CA GLU A 41 -9.84 15.72 12.74
C GLU A 41 -9.14 15.60 11.38
N ALA A 42 -9.63 16.30 10.35
CA ALA A 42 -9.10 16.24 8.99
C ALA A 42 -7.59 16.54 8.92
N GLU A 43 -7.10 17.50 9.71
CA GLU A 43 -5.67 17.83 9.76
C GLU A 43 -4.84 16.68 10.37
N ALA A 44 -5.32 16.07 11.46
CA ALA A 44 -4.68 14.91 12.07
C ALA A 44 -4.65 13.71 11.11
N ARG A 45 -5.73 13.51 10.35
CA ARG A 45 -5.81 12.50 9.29
C ARG A 45 -4.78 12.78 8.19
N LEU A 46 -4.64 14.02 7.74
CA LEU A 46 -3.66 14.42 6.72
C LEU A 46 -2.21 14.19 7.19
N ARG A 47 -1.89 14.54 8.44
CA ARG A 47 -0.58 14.25 9.05
C ARG A 47 -0.33 12.74 9.16
N GLY A 48 -1.35 11.97 9.51
CA GLY A 48 -1.28 10.51 9.53
C GLY A 48 -0.99 9.90 8.16
N LEU A 49 -1.62 10.41 7.09
CA LEU A 49 -1.32 10.00 5.72
C LEU A 49 0.12 10.31 5.32
N LEU A 50 0.65 11.46 5.72
CA LEU A 50 2.04 11.82 5.49
C LEU A 50 3.00 10.87 6.22
N ALA A 51 2.72 10.54 7.48
CA ALA A 51 3.53 9.60 8.25
C ALA A 51 3.55 8.19 7.61
N ILE A 52 2.41 7.71 7.11
CA ILE A 52 2.36 6.42 6.39
C ILE A 52 3.23 6.47 5.13
N TYR A 53 3.15 7.55 4.36
CA TYR A 53 3.98 7.74 3.16
C TYR A 53 5.48 7.76 3.49
N GLU A 54 5.88 8.52 4.51
CA GLU A 54 7.28 8.58 4.97
C GLU A 54 7.79 7.22 5.44
N GLU A 55 6.96 6.46 6.15
CA GLU A 55 7.31 5.12 6.61
C GLU A 55 7.48 4.13 5.45
N LEU A 56 6.63 4.19 4.42
CA LEU A 56 6.81 3.38 3.22
C LEU A 56 8.10 3.75 2.46
N ASN A 57 8.43 5.04 2.39
CA ASN A 57 9.69 5.52 1.82
C ASN A 57 10.90 5.03 2.61
N ALA A 58 10.86 5.13 3.95
CA ALA A 58 11.95 4.67 4.82
C ALA A 58 12.19 3.16 4.70
N ARG A 59 11.13 2.38 4.40
CA ARG A 59 11.19 0.94 4.11
C ARG A 59 11.67 0.62 2.68
N GLY A 60 11.91 1.63 1.84
CA GLY A 60 12.38 1.46 0.47
C GLY A 60 11.32 0.92 -0.49
N HIS A 61 10.03 1.17 -0.23
CA HIS A 61 8.97 0.75 -1.14
C HIS A 61 9.12 1.48 -2.50
N PRO A 62 9.05 0.78 -3.64
CA PRO A 62 9.36 1.36 -4.95
C PRO A 62 8.34 2.43 -5.39
N GLU A 63 7.06 2.24 -5.08
CA GLU A 63 5.99 3.17 -5.48
C GLU A 63 5.01 3.47 -4.33
N PRO A 64 5.45 4.18 -3.27
CA PRO A 64 4.67 4.37 -2.06
C PRO A 64 3.44 5.24 -2.29
N MET A 65 3.50 6.22 -3.20
CA MET A 65 2.36 7.04 -3.58
C MET A 65 1.29 6.26 -4.33
N VAL A 66 1.70 5.38 -5.26
CA VAL A 66 0.78 4.55 -6.04
C VAL A 66 0.06 3.58 -5.11
N LEU A 67 0.80 2.95 -4.18
CA LEU A 67 0.21 2.08 -3.17
C LEU A 67 -0.80 2.82 -2.30
N LEU A 68 -0.42 3.96 -1.72
CA LEU A 68 -1.27 4.71 -0.81
C LEU A 68 -2.53 5.24 -1.52
N ALA A 69 -2.38 5.76 -2.73
CA ALA A 69 -3.49 6.20 -3.59
C ALA A 69 -4.44 5.02 -3.93
N GLY A 70 -3.88 3.87 -4.28
CA GLY A 70 -4.64 2.65 -4.57
C GLY A 70 -5.40 2.10 -3.37
N VAL A 71 -4.86 2.22 -2.15
CA VAL A 71 -5.58 1.84 -0.92
C VAL A 71 -6.68 2.85 -0.58
N LEU A 72 -6.42 4.15 -0.75
CA LEU A 72 -7.40 5.21 -0.49
C LEU A 72 -8.49 5.30 -1.57
N GLY A 73 -8.30 4.67 -2.73
CA GLY A 73 -9.24 4.73 -3.86
C GLY A 73 -9.29 6.12 -4.51
N ILE A 74 -8.21 6.90 -4.41
CA ILE A 74 -8.12 8.26 -4.97
C ILE A 74 -6.99 8.35 -5.99
N PRO A 75 -7.03 9.31 -6.94
CA PRO A 75 -5.92 9.55 -7.84
C PRO A 75 -4.65 10.00 -7.10
N VAL A 76 -3.48 9.63 -7.62
CA VAL A 76 -2.18 10.05 -7.06
C VAL A 76 -2.06 11.58 -6.97
N ASP A 77 -2.54 12.30 -7.99
CA ASP A 77 -2.51 13.77 -8.00
C ASP A 77 -3.33 14.39 -6.86
N VAL A 78 -4.43 13.75 -6.49
CA VAL A 78 -5.28 14.18 -5.36
C VAL A 78 -4.53 13.93 -4.05
N LEU A 79 -3.90 12.75 -3.91
CA LEU A 79 -3.06 12.43 -2.75
C LEU A 79 -1.89 13.43 -2.60
N ILE A 80 -1.22 13.81 -3.68
CA ILE A 80 -0.14 14.82 -3.64
C ILE A 80 -0.64 16.13 -3.03
N ARG A 81 -1.81 16.61 -3.45
CA ARG A 81 -2.38 17.86 -2.92
C ARG A 81 -2.67 17.75 -1.43
N HIS A 82 -3.19 16.62 -0.97
CA HIS A 82 -3.42 16.34 0.44
C HIS A 82 -2.11 16.32 1.24
N LEU A 83 -1.08 15.62 0.77
CA LEU A 83 0.21 15.56 1.45
C LEU A 83 0.91 16.92 1.49
N ARG A 84 0.84 17.72 0.42
CA ARG A 84 1.36 19.10 0.44
C ARG A 84 0.64 19.99 1.43
N ALA A 85 -0.68 19.84 1.57
CA ALA A 85 -1.45 20.57 2.57
C ALA A 85 -1.05 20.18 4.00
N ALA A 86 -0.65 18.92 4.22
CA ALA A 86 -0.20 18.41 5.52
C ALA A 86 1.19 18.92 5.95
N GLN A 87 2.03 19.32 4.99
CA GLN A 87 3.39 19.83 5.23
C GLN A 87 3.45 21.33 5.55
N ARG A 88 2.31 22.01 5.49
CA ARG A 88 2.20 23.46 5.63
C ARG A 88 1.82 23.86 7.05
#